data_AF-A0A096HEI7-F1
#
_entry.id   AF-A0A096HEI7-F1
#
_cell.length_a   1.000
_cell.length_b   1.000
_cell.length_c   1.000
_cell.angle_alpha   90.00
_cell.angle_beta   90.00
_cell.angle_gamma   90.00
#
_symmetry.space_group_name_H-M   'P 1'
#
loop_
_entity.id
_entity.type
_entity.pdbx_description
1 polymer ?
#
loop_
_entity_poly.entity_id
_entity_poly.type
_entity_poly.pdbx_seq_one_letter_code
_entity_poly.pdbx_strand_id
1 'polypeptide(L)'
;MESTTETVLVQKIEVLERTVSRLQTELHEAREGSIHNMVGQLRLREAVLLYVGPDATTFVEQLEQEYGKDIASRIASNLFNLHTAPVSQYTRDAMSRAINHGMDRWRS
;
A
#
# COMPACT_ATOMS: atom_id res chain seq x y z
N MET A 1 29.20 3.52 41.93
CA MET A 1 27.86 4.05 41.59
C MET A 1 27.59 4.06 40.08
N GLU A 2 28.60 4.21 39.21
CA GLU A 2 28.46 4.13 37.73
C GLU A 2 27.85 2.82 37.21
N SER A 3 28.27 1.68 37.73
CA SER A 3 27.81 0.34 37.30
C SER A 3 26.30 0.13 37.45
N THR A 4 25.67 0.75 38.46
CA THR A 4 24.23 0.58 38.73
C THR A 4 23.40 1.39 37.75
N THR A 5 23.84 2.61 37.41
CA THR A 5 23.19 3.45 36.40
C THR A 5 23.33 2.88 34.99
N GLU A 6 24.50 2.32 34.66
CA GLU A 6 24.75 1.67 33.37
C GLU A 6 23.87 0.42 33.21
N THR A 7 23.77 -0.42 34.24
CA THR A 7 22.90 -1.61 34.24
C THR A 7 21.42 -1.24 34.04
N VAL A 8 20.94 -0.18 34.70
CA VAL A 8 19.55 0.29 34.56
C VAL A 8 19.27 0.84 33.16
N LEU A 9 20.25 1.51 32.55
CA LEU A 9 20.13 2.01 31.18
C LEU A 9 20.08 0.86 30.16
N VAL A 10 20.94 -0.15 30.31
CA VAL A 10 20.93 -1.35 29.46
C VAL A 10 19.59 -2.08 29.54
N GLN A 11 19.06 -2.30 30.74
CA GLN A 11 17.75 -2.94 30.92
C GLN A 11 16.62 -2.13 30.28
N LYS A 12 16.66 -0.79 30.38
CA LYS A 12 15.69 0.08 29.71
C LYS A 12 15.78 -0.04 28.18
N ILE A 13 16.99 -0.07 27.63
CA ILE A 13 17.21 -0.22 26.19
C ILE A 13 16.61 -1.54 25.71
N GLU A 14 16.90 -2.66 26.39
CA GLU A 14 16.34 -3.97 26.01
C GLU A 14 14.80 -4.03 26.07
N VAL A 15 14.20 -3.33 27.03
CA VAL A 15 12.73 -3.23 27.14
C VAL A 15 12.17 -2.38 26.00
N LEU A 16 12.83 -1.27 25.66
CA LEU A 16 12.43 -0.40 24.55
C LEU A 16 12.56 -1.13 23.22
N GLU A 17 13.66 -1.84 22.97
CA GLU A 17 13.88 -2.63 21.74
C GLU A 17 12.84 -3.73 21.56
N ARG A 18 12.50 -4.45 22.65
CA ARG A 18 11.42 -5.44 22.64
C ARG A 18 10.06 -4.80 22.36
N THR A 19 9.80 -3.63 22.94
CA THR A 19 8.55 -2.91 22.75
C THR A 19 8.41 -2.39 21.32
N VAL A 20 9.48 -1.83 20.76
CA VAL A 20 9.53 -1.36 19.37
C VAL A 20 9.30 -2.52 18.41
N SER A 21 10.00 -3.64 18.59
CA SER A 21 9.82 -4.84 17.75
C SER A 21 8.38 -5.37 17.80
N ARG A 22 7.75 -5.41 18.99
CA ARG A 22 6.35 -5.81 19.15
C ARG A 22 5.40 -4.85 18.42
N LEU A 23 5.56 -3.54 18.62
CA LEU A 23 4.70 -2.53 17.98
C LEU A 23 4.85 -2.53 16.45
N GLN A 24 6.06 -2.77 15.94
CA GLN A 24 6.29 -2.93 14.50
C GLN A 24 5.55 -4.16 13.95
N THR A 25 5.56 -5.26 14.69
CA THR A 25 4.83 -6.49 14.32
C THR A 25 3.32 -6.25 14.31
N GLU A 26 2.77 -5.68 15.39
CA GLU A 26 1.34 -5.36 15.50
C GLU A 26 0.88 -4.39 14.41
N LEU A 27 1.71 -3.38 14.09
CA LEU A 27 1.42 -2.44 13.02
C LEU A 27 1.42 -3.13 11.64
N HIS A 28 2.35 -4.04 11.40
CA HIS A 28 2.41 -4.80 10.15
C HIS A 28 1.17 -5.68 9.99
N GLU A 29 0.83 -6.46 11.01
CA GLU A 29 -0.37 -7.32 11.04
C GLU A 29 -1.66 -6.53 10.85
N ALA A 30 -1.80 -5.37 11.53
CA ALA A 30 -2.97 -4.52 11.40
C ALA A 30 -3.11 -3.92 9.99
N ARG A 31 -1.99 -3.54 9.36
CA ARG A 31 -1.97 -3.04 7.98
C ARG A 31 -2.34 -4.12 6.98
N GLU A 32 -1.76 -5.31 7.10
CA GLU A 32 -2.07 -6.45 6.23
C GLU A 32 -3.55 -6.85 6.34
N GLY A 33 -4.07 -7.00 7.56
CA GLY A 33 -5.46 -7.37 7.80
C GLY A 33 -6.45 -6.34 7.25
N SER A 34 -6.15 -5.05 7.42
CA SER A 34 -7.02 -3.97 6.94
C SER A 34 -7.07 -3.90 5.41
N ILE A 35 -5.92 -4.02 4.74
CA ILE A 35 -5.85 -3.98 3.27
C ILE A 35 -6.47 -5.23 2.66
N HIS A 36 -6.21 -6.41 3.25
CA HIS A 36 -6.80 -7.66 2.79
C HIS A 36 -8.33 -7.61 2.82
N ASN A 37 -8.89 -7.18 3.96
CA ASN A 37 -10.33 -7.08 4.11
C ASN A 37 -10.91 -6.02 3.19
N MET A 38 -10.27 -4.86 3.05
CA MET A 38 -10.80 -3.78 2.22
C MET A 38 -10.78 -4.12 0.72
N VAL A 39 -9.64 -4.53 0.17
CA VAL A 39 -9.51 -4.79 -1.28
C VAL A 39 -10.31 -6.03 -1.69
N GLY A 40 -10.34 -7.07 -0.86
CA GLY A 40 -11.16 -8.25 -1.09
C GLY A 40 -12.66 -7.93 -1.09
N GLN A 41 -13.13 -7.12 -0.12
CA GLN A 41 -14.53 -6.72 -0.03
C GLN A 41 -14.96 -5.82 -1.19
N LEU A 42 -14.09 -4.94 -1.69
CA LEU A 42 -14.37 -4.13 -2.88
C LEU A 42 -14.64 -5.02 -4.09
N ARG A 43 -13.80 -6.03 -4.31
CA ARG A 43 -13.98 -6.97 -5.43
C ARG A 43 -15.26 -7.79 -5.34
N LEU A 44 -15.65 -8.21 -4.13
CA LEU A 44 -16.93 -8.89 -3.89
C LEU A 44 -18.16 -8.01 -4.19
N ARG A 45 -17.98 -6.68 -4.21
CA ARG A 45 -19.01 -5.69 -4.51
C ARG A 45 -18.86 -5.08 -5.91
N GLU A 46 -18.20 -5.80 -6.83
CA GLU A 46 -17.96 -5.39 -8.22
C GLU A 46 -17.13 -4.10 -8.37
N ALA A 47 -16.47 -3.64 -7.29
CA ALA A 47 -15.55 -2.53 -7.33
C ALA A 47 -14.13 -3.02 -7.63
N VAL A 48 -13.47 -2.37 -8.58
CA VAL A 48 -12.11 -2.71 -9.03
C VAL A 48 -11.19 -1.50 -8.93
N LEU A 49 -9.91 -1.75 -8.63
CA LEU A 49 -8.88 -0.71 -8.69
C LEU A 49 -8.40 -0.61 -10.14
N LEU A 50 -8.61 0.53 -10.78
CA LEU A 50 -8.14 0.80 -12.14
C LEU A 50 -6.93 1.74 -12.10
N TYR A 51 -5.80 1.25 -12.58
CA TYR A 51 -4.61 2.06 -12.84
C TYR A 51 -4.70 2.70 -14.23
N VAL A 52 -4.60 4.03 -14.25
CA VAL A 52 -4.73 4.87 -15.47
C VAL A 52 -3.38 5.40 -15.95
N GLY A 53 -2.31 5.21 -15.15
CA GLY A 53 -0.97 5.66 -15.48
C GLY A 53 -0.29 4.84 -16.60
N PRO A 54 0.88 5.30 -17.06
CA PRO A 54 1.58 4.70 -18.20
C PRO A 54 2.27 3.37 -17.86
N ASP A 55 2.71 3.20 -16.61
CA ASP A 55 3.46 2.02 -16.18
C ASP A 55 2.95 1.50 -14.83
N ALA A 56 2.23 0.38 -14.88
CA ALA A 56 1.71 -0.26 -13.68
C ALA A 56 2.79 -1.04 -12.92
N THR A 57 3.86 -1.46 -13.59
CA THR A 57 4.96 -2.21 -12.96
C THR A 57 5.73 -1.32 -12.00
N THR A 58 6.13 -0.13 -12.46
CA THR A 58 6.75 0.88 -11.60
C THR A 58 5.87 1.24 -10.40
N PHE A 59 4.55 1.32 -10.59
CA PHE A 59 3.61 1.57 -9.48
C PHE A 59 3.62 0.45 -8.44
N VAL A 60 3.63 -0.82 -8.87
CA VAL A 60 3.72 -1.97 -7.96
C VAL A 60 5.06 -2.00 -7.22
N GLU A 61 6.17 -1.67 -7.89
CA GLU A 61 7.48 -1.56 -7.26
C GLU A 61 7.51 -0.46 -6.18
N GLN A 62 6.88 0.68 -6.43
CA GLN A 62 6.74 1.75 -5.43
C GLN A 62 5.91 1.30 -4.23
N LEU A 63 4.81 0.57 -4.46
CA LEU A 63 4.01 -0.01 -3.38
C LEU A 63 4.82 -1.03 -2.57
N GLU A 64 5.68 -1.83 -3.22
CA GLU A 64 6.54 -2.79 -2.53
C GLU A 64 7.57 -2.09 -1.65
N GLN A 65 8.16 -0.98 -2.12
CA GLN A 65 9.09 -0.18 -1.33
C GLN A 65 8.42 0.50 -0.12
N GLU A 66 7.19 0.99 -0.29
CA GLU A 66 6.50 1.77 0.74
C GLU A 66 5.74 0.90 1.76
N TYR A 67 5.11 -0.18 1.29
CA TYR A 67 4.21 -1.01 2.09
C TYR A 67 4.70 -2.46 2.27
N GLY A 68 5.76 -2.86 1.59
CA GLY A 68 6.25 -4.22 1.59
C GLY A 68 5.59 -5.10 0.54
N LYS A 69 6.27 -6.21 0.24
CA LYS A 69 5.95 -7.12 -0.87
C LYS A 69 4.56 -7.73 -0.78
N ASP A 70 4.11 -8.13 0.41
CA ASP A 70 2.84 -8.82 0.57
C ASP A 70 1.65 -7.89 0.29
N ILE A 71 1.71 -6.64 0.76
CA ILE A 71 0.71 -5.62 0.47
C ILE A 71 0.72 -5.27 -1.03
N ALA A 72 1.90 -5.04 -1.60
CA ALA A 72 2.05 -4.71 -3.03
C ALA A 72 1.50 -5.82 -3.93
N SER A 73 1.82 -7.08 -3.64
CA SER A 73 1.31 -8.25 -4.37
C SER A 73 -0.21 -8.35 -4.30
N ARG A 74 -0.81 -8.11 -3.13
CA ARG A 74 -2.27 -8.12 -2.95
C ARG A 74 -2.95 -7.01 -3.74
N ILE A 75 -2.41 -5.79 -3.71
CA ILE A 75 -2.95 -4.67 -4.49
C ILE A 75 -2.82 -4.98 -5.99
N ALA A 76 -1.65 -5.43 -6.44
CA ALA A 76 -1.38 -5.79 -7.83
C ALA A 76 -2.35 -6.87 -8.34
N SER A 77 -2.65 -7.89 -7.53
CA SER A 77 -3.59 -8.97 -7.90
C SER A 77 -5.03 -8.51 -8.12
N ASN A 78 -5.39 -7.33 -7.64
CA ASN A 78 -6.72 -6.72 -7.82
C ASN A 78 -6.67 -5.43 -8.66
N LEU A 79 -5.50 -5.11 -9.24
CA LEU A 79 -5.27 -3.93 -10.05
C LEU A 79 -5.52 -4.24 -11.52
N PHE A 80 -6.44 -3.50 -12.13
CA PHE A 80 -6.65 -3.50 -13.56
C PHE A 80 -5.81 -2.39 -14.19
N ASN A 81 -5.04 -2.71 -15.22
CA ASN A 81 -4.27 -1.71 -15.94
C ASN A 81 -5.03 -1.30 -17.22
N LEU A 82 -5.42 -0.02 -17.29
CA LEU A 82 -6.09 0.53 -18.45
C LEU A 82 -5.24 0.44 -19.73
N HIS A 83 -3.91 0.55 -19.60
CA HIS A 83 -2.98 0.51 -20.71
C HIS A 83 -2.94 -0.87 -21.39
N THR A 84 -3.15 -1.95 -20.64
CA THR A 84 -3.19 -3.32 -21.18
C THR A 84 -4.60 -3.85 -21.41
N ALA A 85 -5.63 -3.04 -21.12
CA ALA A 85 -7.01 -3.42 -21.34
C ALA A 85 -7.28 -3.67 -22.85
N PRO A 86 -8.06 -4.72 -23.20
CA PRO A 86 -8.40 -5.09 -24.57
C PRO A 86 -9.49 -4.18 -25.13
N VAL A 87 -9.23 -2.88 -25.13
CA VAL A 87 -10.11 -1.83 -25.65
C VAL A 87 -9.36 -1.04 -26.72
N SER A 88 -10.11 -0.38 -27.60
CA SER A 88 -9.51 0.48 -28.61
C SER A 88 -8.69 1.61 -27.98
N GLN A 89 -7.67 2.10 -28.69
CA GLN A 89 -6.87 3.24 -28.24
C GLN A 89 -7.76 4.47 -27.97
N TYR A 90 -8.75 4.70 -28.83
CA TYR A 90 -9.72 5.78 -28.64
C TYR A 90 -10.49 5.65 -27.32
N THR A 91 -10.99 4.46 -26.99
CA THR A 91 -11.70 4.19 -25.74
C THR A 91 -10.79 4.37 -24.54
N ARG A 92 -9.54 3.89 -24.64
CA ARG A 92 -8.52 4.04 -23.60
C ARG A 92 -8.23 5.50 -23.30
N ASP A 93 -8.00 6.30 -24.34
CA ASP A 93 -7.72 7.72 -24.21
C ASP A 93 -8.93 8.49 -23.67
N ALA A 94 -10.14 8.12 -24.11
CA ALA A 94 -11.39 8.69 -23.58
C ALA A 94 -11.56 8.38 -22.08
N MET A 95 -11.32 7.13 -21.66
CA MET A 95 -11.37 6.72 -20.26
C MET A 95 -10.30 7.43 -19.43
N SER A 96 -9.06 7.48 -19.92
CA SER A 96 -7.95 8.17 -19.24
C SER A 96 -8.25 9.64 -19.03
N ARG A 97 -8.74 10.34 -20.07
CA ARG A 97 -9.18 11.74 -19.95
C ARG A 97 -10.33 11.91 -18.97
N ALA A 98 -11.37 11.08 -19.04
CA ALA A 98 -12.53 11.19 -18.17
C ALA A 98 -12.19 10.96 -16.69
N ILE A 99 -11.36 9.96 -16.39
CA ILE A 99 -10.95 9.61 -15.03
C ILE A 99 -10.00 10.69 -14.48
N ASN A 100 -9.03 11.15 -15.26
CA ASN A 100 -8.10 12.19 -14.83
C ASN A 100 -8.78 13.56 -14.67
N HIS A 101 -9.72 13.95 -15.55
CA HIS A 101 -10.51 15.17 -15.37
C HIS A 101 -11.42 15.13 -14.13
N GLY A 102 -11.89 13.94 -13.72
CA GLY A 102 -12.63 13.78 -12.46
C GLY A 102 -11.77 14.12 -11.23
N MET A 103 -10.46 13.86 -11.28
CA MET A 103 -9.51 14.13 -10.19
C MET A 103 -9.03 15.59 -10.13
N ASP A 104 -9.04 16.33 -11.25
CA ASP A 104 -8.73 17.77 -11.26
C ASP A 104 -9.72 18.60 -10.42
N ARG A 105 -10.91 18.05 -10.13
CA ARG A 105 -11.90 18.69 -9.26
C ARG A 105 -11.46 18.78 -7.79
N TRP A 106 -10.47 17.99 -7.36
CA TRP A 106 -9.96 17.97 -5.99
C TRP A 106 -8.66 18.80 -5.82
N ARG A 107 -8.21 19.48 -6.88
CA ARG A 107 -7.06 20.39 -6.87
C ARG A 107 -7.44 21.88 -6.96
N SER A 108 -8.70 22.26 -6.73
CA SER A 108 -9.15 23.66 -6.62
C SER A 108 -9.32 24.11 -5.17
#